data_AF-A0A8F8KJV2-F1
#
_entry.id   AF-A0A8F8KJV2-F1
#
_cell.length_a   1.000
_cell.length_b   1.000
_cell.length_c   1.000
_cell.angle_alpha   90.00
_cell.angle_beta   90.00
_cell.angle_gamma   90.00
#
_symmetry.space_group_name_H-M   'P 1'
#
loop_
_entity.id
_entity.type
_entity.pdbx_description
1 polymer ?
#
loop_
_entity_poly.entity_id
_entity_poly.type
_entity_poly.pdbx_seq_one_letter_code
_entity_poly.pdbx_strand_id
1 'polypeptide(L)'
;MLLVLSLSVLFFLVFFLVVVFHLFVWNTDLGIFSGERSWVSSFECGFIAQRLVENYFSYTYFILLVFFVVFDLEVSLLLNLPLQGILYKNLSYYLFFLLLLALGFGVEISRGYIRWSY
;
A
#
# COMPACT_ATOMS: atom_id res chain seq x y z
N MET A 1 -8.99 -8.41 -38.11
CA MET A 1 -9.16 -6.94 -38.23
C MET A 1 -10.32 -6.42 -37.37
N LEU A 2 -11.54 -6.95 -37.51
CA LEU A 2 -12.70 -6.56 -36.68
C LEU A 2 -12.49 -6.75 -35.17
N LEU A 3 -11.86 -7.86 -34.74
CA LEU A 3 -11.59 -8.14 -33.32
C LEU A 3 -10.55 -7.18 -32.70
N VAL A 4 -9.54 -6.77 -33.49
CA VAL A 4 -8.56 -5.77 -33.06
C VAL A 4 -9.24 -4.40 -32.94
N LEU A 5 -10.16 -4.09 -33.84
CA LEU A 5 -10.92 -2.84 -33.84
C LEU A 5 -11.95 -2.79 -32.70
N SER A 6 -12.58 -3.92 -32.34
CA SER A 6 -13.49 -3.97 -31.18
C SER A 6 -12.74 -3.82 -29.86
N LEU A 7 -11.53 -4.39 -29.75
CA LEU A 7 -10.69 -4.24 -28.56
C LEU A 7 -10.17 -2.81 -28.39
N SER A 8 -9.78 -2.15 -29.49
CA SER A 8 -9.35 -0.75 -29.41
C SER A 8 -10.50 0.18 -29.01
N VAL A 9 -11.71 -0.03 -29.54
CA VAL A 9 -12.90 0.74 -29.14
C VAL A 9 -13.23 0.57 -27.66
N LEU A 10 -13.18 -0.66 -27.13
CA LEU A 10 -13.41 -0.91 -25.70
C LEU A 10 -12.35 -0.21 -24.83
N PHE A 11 -11.09 -0.25 -25.23
CA PHE A 11 -10.01 0.43 -24.50
C PHE A 11 -10.24 1.95 -24.42
N PHE A 12 -10.58 2.58 -25.54
CA PHE A 12 -10.87 4.02 -25.56
C PHE A 12 -12.11 4.38 -24.75
N LEU A 13 -13.14 3.54 -24.75
CA LEU A 13 -14.36 3.76 -23.95
C LEU A 13 -14.05 3.71 -22.45
N VAL A 14 -13.29 2.71 -22.01
CA VAL A 14 -12.87 2.59 -20.60
C VAL A 14 -11.98 3.77 -20.21
N PHE A 15 -11.02 4.13 -21.06
CA PHE A 15 -10.15 5.28 -20.82
C PHE A 15 -10.93 6.59 -20.70
N PHE A 16 -11.93 6.80 -21.56
CA PHE A 16 -12.80 7.98 -21.49
C PHE A 16 -13.59 8.03 -20.18
N LEU A 17 -14.18 6.91 -19.73
CA LEU A 17 -14.88 6.84 -18.45
C LEU A 17 -13.95 7.17 -17.27
N VAL A 18 -12.73 6.64 -17.28
CA VAL A 18 -11.73 6.94 -16.24
C VAL A 18 -11.37 8.43 -16.26
N VAL A 19 -11.15 9.02 -17.44
CA VAL A 19 -10.85 10.45 -17.57
C VAL A 19 -12.00 11.31 -17.05
N VAL A 20 -13.26 10.99 -17.41
CA VAL A 20 -14.44 11.72 -16.91
C VAL A 20 -14.54 11.65 -15.38
N PHE A 21 -14.29 10.48 -14.80
CA PHE A 21 -14.26 10.32 -13.34
C PHE A 21 -13.12 11.14 -12.71
N HIS A 22 -11.93 11.12 -13.32
CA HIS A 22 -10.74 11.78 -12.78
C HIS A 22 -10.69 13.29 -13.02
N LEU A 23 -11.48 13.82 -13.96
CA LEU A 23 -11.59 15.26 -14.25
C LEU A 23 -12.18 16.08 -13.09
N PHE A 24 -12.48 15.44 -11.95
CA PHE A 24 -12.70 16.11 -10.66
C PHE A 24 -13.80 17.18 -10.70
N VAL A 25 -14.69 17.12 -11.70
CA VAL A 25 -15.79 18.07 -11.91
C VAL A 25 -16.68 18.12 -10.67
N TRP A 26 -16.81 16.99 -9.96
CA TRP A 26 -17.58 16.86 -8.72
C TRP A 26 -17.01 17.62 -7.52
N ASN A 27 -15.73 18.02 -7.58
CA ASN A 27 -15.07 18.81 -6.53
C ASN A 27 -14.83 20.26 -6.96
N THR A 28 -15.32 20.69 -8.13
CA THR A 28 -15.16 22.08 -8.55
C THR A 28 -16.11 22.99 -7.76
N ASP A 29 -15.56 24.09 -7.22
CA ASP A 29 -16.27 25.16 -6.52
C ASP A 29 -17.17 26.01 -7.44
N LEU A 30 -17.80 25.39 -8.44
CA LEU A 30 -18.84 26.03 -9.22
C LEU A 30 -20.09 26.06 -8.33
N GLY A 31 -20.42 27.22 -7.76
CA GLY A 31 -21.53 27.47 -6.82
C GLY A 31 -22.96 27.17 -7.33
N ILE A 32 -23.09 26.28 -8.31
CA ILE A 32 -24.31 25.84 -8.98
C ILE A 32 -25.04 24.78 -8.14
N PHE A 33 -24.34 24.04 -7.26
CA PHE A 33 -24.89 22.93 -6.45
C PHE A 33 -24.70 23.14 -4.93
N SER A 34 -25.06 24.32 -4.42
CA SER A 34 -24.82 24.68 -3.00
C SER A 34 -25.49 23.76 -1.97
N GLY A 35 -26.61 23.10 -2.32
CA GLY A 35 -27.36 22.19 -1.42
C GLY A 35 -26.86 20.74 -1.41
N GLU A 36 -26.38 20.22 -2.54
CA GLU A 36 -25.84 18.85 -2.67
C GLU A 36 -24.40 18.76 -2.13
N ARG A 37 -23.71 19.90 -1.99
CA ARG A 37 -22.32 19.97 -1.55
C ARG A 37 -22.09 19.40 -0.15
N SER A 38 -23.04 19.52 0.78
CA SER A 38 -22.90 18.99 2.14
C SER A 38 -22.81 17.46 2.18
N TRP A 39 -23.36 16.78 1.16
CA TRP A 39 -23.28 15.32 1.02
C TRP A 39 -22.00 14.85 0.32
N VAL A 40 -21.38 15.74 -0.48
CA VAL A 40 -20.19 15.42 -1.30
C VAL A 40 -18.89 15.92 -0.65
N SER A 41 -18.95 16.91 0.24
CA SER A 41 -17.78 17.45 0.94
C SER A 41 -17.29 16.55 2.08
N SER A 42 -15.98 16.57 2.34
CA SER A 42 -15.37 15.91 3.50
C SER A 42 -16.04 16.36 4.82
N PHE A 43 -16.20 15.42 5.75
CA PHE A 43 -16.83 15.67 7.03
C PHE A 43 -15.89 16.46 7.96
N GLU A 44 -16.18 17.74 8.18
CA GLU A 44 -15.44 18.65 9.05
C GLU A 44 -16.17 18.92 10.37
N CYS A 45 -16.94 17.94 10.87
CA CYS A 45 -17.71 18.06 12.11
C CYS A 45 -18.64 19.29 12.18
N GLY A 46 -19.11 19.79 11.04
CA GLY A 46 -19.98 20.99 10.94
C GLY A 46 -19.25 22.33 10.85
N PHE A 47 -17.91 22.32 10.79
CA PHE A 47 -17.09 23.52 10.57
C PHE A 47 -16.80 23.75 9.08
N ILE A 48 -16.40 24.98 8.74
CA ILE A 48 -15.93 25.32 7.40
C ILE A 48 -14.50 24.77 7.26
N ALA A 49 -14.25 23.97 6.23
CA ALA A 49 -12.91 23.44 5.94
C ALA A 49 -11.89 24.59 5.85
N GLN A 50 -10.95 24.62 6.77
CA GLN A 50 -9.84 25.57 6.76
C GLN A 50 -8.56 24.82 6.38
N ARG A 51 -8.06 25.10 5.17
CA ARG A 51 -6.86 24.53 4.53
C ARG A 51 -6.97 23.09 4.00
N LEU A 52 -6.06 22.80 3.06
CA LEU A 52 -5.74 21.46 2.60
C LEU A 52 -5.25 20.62 3.78
N VAL A 53 -5.85 19.45 3.97
CA VAL A 53 -5.35 18.43 4.90
C VAL A 53 -4.14 17.76 4.24
N GLU A 54 -2.98 18.40 4.32
CA GLU A 54 -1.71 17.74 4.02
C GLU A 54 -1.34 16.85 5.20
N ASN A 55 -1.66 15.57 5.10
CA ASN A 55 -1.16 14.57 6.04
C ASN A 55 0.32 14.35 5.77
N TYR A 56 1.19 14.91 6.62
CA TYR A 56 2.60 14.56 6.63
C TYR A 56 2.73 13.06 6.92
N PHE A 57 3.21 12.30 5.96
CA PHE A 57 3.48 10.89 6.16
C PHE A 57 4.56 10.73 7.23
N SER A 58 4.24 10.08 8.35
CA SER A 58 5.22 9.89 9.41
C SER A 58 6.31 8.91 8.96
N TYR A 59 7.57 9.27 9.24
CA TYR A 59 8.74 8.45 8.95
C TYR A 59 8.68 7.06 9.62
N THR A 60 7.95 6.91 10.73
CA THR A 60 7.77 5.61 11.39
C THR A 60 7.00 4.62 10.51
N TYR A 61 5.96 5.08 9.80
CA TYR A 61 5.21 4.23 8.86
C TYR A 61 6.06 3.84 7.66
N PHE A 62 6.89 4.76 7.15
CA PHE A 62 7.81 4.46 6.05
C PHE A 62 8.75 3.29 6.41
N ILE A 63 9.38 3.40 7.58
CA ILE A 63 10.35 2.43 8.07
C ILE A 63 9.68 1.06 8.28
N LEU A 64 8.48 1.04 8.86
CA LEU A 64 7.70 -0.19 9.04
C LEU A 64 7.37 -0.87 7.71
N LEU A 65 7.01 -0.10 6.67
CA LEU A 65 6.71 -0.64 5.34
C LEU A 65 7.94 -1.28 4.70
N VAL A 66 9.11 -0.63 4.78
CA VAL A 66 10.36 -1.19 4.26
C VAL A 66 10.71 -2.50 4.99
N PHE A 67 10.58 -2.53 6.33
CA PHE A 67 10.83 -3.75 7.10
C PHE A 67 9.86 -4.88 6.75
N PHE A 68 8.58 -4.57 6.56
CA PHE A 68 7.60 -5.55 6.12
C PHE A 68 7.99 -6.22 4.80
N VAL A 69 8.46 -5.44 3.82
CA VAL A 69 8.91 -5.97 2.52
C VAL A 69 10.13 -6.88 2.66
N VAL A 70 11.11 -6.49 3.49
CA VAL A 70 12.31 -7.31 3.72
C VAL A 70 11.93 -8.64 4.40
N PHE A 71 11.11 -8.58 5.46
CA PHE A 71 10.67 -9.76 6.19
C PHE A 71 9.82 -10.71 5.32
N ASP A 72 8.98 -10.18 4.43
CA ASP A 72 8.19 -11.00 3.48
C ASP A 72 9.09 -11.74 2.47
N LEU A 73 10.19 -11.13 2.03
CA LEU A 73 11.20 -11.77 1.19
C LEU A 73 11.91 -12.90 1.96
N GLU A 74 12.30 -12.65 3.21
CA GLU A 74 12.97 -13.65 4.05
C GLU A 74 12.07 -14.87 4.35
N VAL A 75 10.78 -14.64 4.59
CA VAL A 75 9.79 -15.73 4.76
C VAL A 75 9.59 -16.50 3.45
N SER A 76 9.55 -15.79 2.31
CA SER A 76 9.45 -16.43 0.99
C SER A 76 10.61 -17.39 0.72
N LEU A 77 11.82 -17.09 1.21
CA LEU A 77 12.99 -17.99 1.11
C LEU A 77 12.84 -19.25 1.97
N LEU A 78 12.14 -19.16 3.11
CA LEU A 78 11.87 -20.29 4.01
C LEU A 78 10.76 -21.22 3.49
N LEU A 79 9.91 -20.78 2.55
CA LEU A 79 8.77 -21.54 2.06
C LEU A 79 9.16 -22.86 1.36
N ASN A 80 10.39 -22.96 0.86
CA ASN A 80 10.93 -24.18 0.25
C ASN A 80 11.39 -25.25 1.25
N LEU A 81 11.48 -24.92 2.55
CA LEU A 81 11.94 -25.84 3.60
C LEU A 81 11.08 -27.11 3.72
N PRO A 82 9.73 -27.05 3.83
CA PRO A 82 8.90 -28.25 3.94
C PRO A 82 8.89 -29.12 2.68
N LEU A 83 9.30 -28.59 1.53
CA LEU A 83 9.36 -29.33 0.26
C LEU A 83 10.63 -30.18 0.13
N GLN A 84 11.67 -29.90 0.92
CA GLN A 84 12.90 -30.69 0.94
C GLN A 84 12.72 -31.87 1.90
N GLY A 85 12.69 -33.10 1.37
CA GLY A 85 12.41 -34.32 2.13
C GLY A 85 13.43 -34.68 3.23
N ILE A 86 13.24 -35.84 3.85
CA ILE A 86 13.90 -36.33 5.10
C ILE A 86 15.46 -36.24 5.13
N LEU A 87 16.17 -36.19 4.01
CA LEU A 87 17.63 -36.12 3.96
C LEU A 87 18.10 -34.66 3.94
N TYR A 88 18.04 -34.05 5.12
CA TYR A 88 18.38 -32.66 5.41
C TYR A 88 19.89 -32.37 5.34
N LYS A 89 20.50 -32.43 4.14
CA LYS A 89 21.89 -31.96 3.96
C LYS A 89 22.00 -30.44 4.11
N ASN A 90 20.90 -29.70 3.88
CA ASN A 90 20.85 -28.24 3.89
C ASN A 90 20.29 -27.63 5.18
N LEU A 91 19.87 -28.44 6.17
CA LEU A 91 19.19 -27.95 7.37
C LEU A 91 20.09 -27.08 8.26
N SER A 92 21.39 -27.32 8.27
CA SER A 92 22.35 -26.43 8.94
C SER A 92 22.29 -25.00 8.40
N TYR A 93 22.16 -24.83 7.07
CA TYR A 93 22.04 -23.50 6.46
C TYR A 93 20.71 -22.83 6.79
N TYR A 94 19.61 -23.59 6.83
CA TYR A 94 18.31 -23.05 7.24
C TYR A 94 18.28 -22.64 8.71
N LEU A 95 18.86 -23.44 9.61
CA LEU A 95 18.99 -23.08 11.02
C LEU A 95 19.88 -21.85 11.21
N PHE A 96 20.99 -21.76 10.47
CA PHE A 96 21.85 -20.59 10.48
C PHE A 96 21.11 -19.33 10.00
N PHE A 97 20.33 -19.46 8.92
CA PHE A 97 19.50 -18.38 8.39
C PHE A 97 18.44 -17.94 9.39
N LEU A 98 17.76 -18.88 10.06
CA LEU A 98 16.75 -18.59 11.08
C LEU A 98 17.35 -17.88 12.31
N LEU A 99 18.58 -18.26 12.70
CA LEU A 99 19.32 -17.56 13.75
C LEU A 99 19.66 -16.12 13.35
N LEU A 100 20.10 -15.91 12.11
CA LEU A 100 20.42 -14.59 11.59
C LEU A 100 19.18 -13.68 11.56
N LEU A 101 18.04 -14.23 11.13
CA LEU A 101 16.74 -13.56 11.13
C LEU A 101 16.28 -13.18 12.55
N ALA A 102 16.41 -14.09 13.51
CA ALA A 102 16.11 -13.83 14.91
C ALA A 102 16.99 -12.72 15.51
N LEU A 103 18.29 -12.69 15.18
CA LEU A 103 19.21 -11.64 15.61
C LEU A 103 18.87 -10.28 14.98
N GLY A 104 18.57 -10.26 13.67
CA GLY A 104 18.17 -9.05 12.95
C GLY A 104 16.93 -8.42 13.58
N PHE A 105 15.89 -9.22 13.79
CA PHE A 105 14.66 -8.79 14.45
C PHE A 105 14.89 -8.31 15.90
N GLY A 106 15.77 -8.97 16.65
CA GLY A 106 16.15 -8.53 18.00
C GLY A 106 16.81 -7.14 18.01
N VAL A 107 17.69 -6.86 17.05
CA VAL A 107 18.30 -5.53 16.89
C VAL A 107 17.25 -4.48 16.55
N GLU A 108 16.28 -4.78 15.69
CA GLU A 108 15.21 -3.86 15.33
C GLU A 108 14.32 -3.48 16.52
N ILE A 109 13.94 -4.45 17.36
CA ILE A 109 13.22 -4.19 18.60
C ILE A 109 14.03 -3.28 19.51
N SER A 110 15.33 -3.56 19.68
CA SER A 110 16.20 -2.76 20.55
C SER A 110 16.33 -1.30 20.10
N ARG A 111 16.29 -1.05 18.78
CA ARG A 111 16.34 0.29 18.18
C ARG A 111 14.99 1.02 18.21
N GLY A 112 13.92 0.33 18.59
CA GLY A 112 12.60 0.94 18.76
C GLY A 112 11.88 1.27 17.45
N TYR A 113 12.32 0.76 16.31
CA TYR A 113 11.66 1.01 15.01
C TYR A 113 10.23 0.45 14.94
N ILE A 114 9.91 -0.54 15.77
CA ILE A 114 8.58 -1.16 15.86
C ILE A 114 7.66 -0.36 16.80
N ARG A 115 8.19 0.57 17.60
CA ARG A 115 7.38 1.35 18.54
C ARG A 115 6.59 2.41 17.77
N TRP A 116 5.28 2.34 17.89
CA TRP A 116 4.41 3.43 17.46
C TRP A 116 4.51 4.56 18.48
N SER A 117 5.23 5.63 18.12
CA SER A 117 4.96 6.94 18.72
C SER A 117 3.79 7.54 17.95
N TYR A 118 2.72 7.82 18.68
CA TYR A 118 1.67 8.73 18.22
C TYR A 118 2.26 10.13 18.02
#